data_AF-G8UHK6-F1
#
_entry.id   AF-G8UHK6-F1
#
_cell.length_a   1.000
_cell.length_b   1.000
_cell.length_c   1.000
_cell.angle_alpha   90.00
_cell.angle_beta   90.00
_cell.angle_gamma   90.00
#
_symmetry.space_group_name_H-M   'P 1'
#
loop_
_entity.id
_entity.type
_entity.pdbx_description
1 polymer ?
#
loop_
_entity_poly.entity_id
_entity_poly.type
_entity_poly.pdbx_seq_one_letter_code
_entity_poly.pdbx_strand_id
1 'polypeptide(L)'
;MLILFPYSLQLDSIDCGPTCLRMIAKHYGRYYSLKTLRQHSFITREGVSILGISDAAEYIGFRTSGVMISFEQLVEEAPLPCIIHWKQNHFVVVYNIKKNKKGGYRIYVADPALGLVTYDEADLKKCWLSTKKENEDKGAALLLQPGPEFYDREDEKENRNRSLRYFLRYLRPYRSQLVQLILGMVVVSILQLIFPFLTQSLVDIGICDGNLSFITLILIAQLIIFIARLSVEFIRSWILLHMNTRINIALISDFLAKLMKLPLRYFDTKMTGDIMQRIGDHGRIESFLTGNSISTLFSFVNFFVFAIVLAYYNLVVLGIFLVGNALYVVWILSFMRYRRELDHRRFAQSAGEQSSIIQLITGMQEIKLNNCEKQKRWQWERIQVKLFKIGVKGLAVGQLQQVGSVILFGKCIYEKVK
;
A
#
# COMPACT_ATOMS: atom_id res chain seq x y z
N MET A 1 -24.87 -7.50 -17.74
CA MET A 1 -24.15 -7.14 -16.50
C MET A 1 -22.68 -7.49 -16.72
N LEU A 2 -21.80 -6.53 -16.99
CA LEU A 2 -20.36 -6.80 -17.16
C LEU A 2 -19.80 -7.20 -15.79
N ILE A 3 -19.64 -8.49 -15.54
CA ILE A 3 -18.96 -8.99 -14.36
C ILE A 3 -17.51 -8.49 -14.47
N LEU A 4 -17.12 -7.57 -13.59
CA LEU A 4 -15.76 -7.05 -13.53
C LEU A 4 -14.82 -8.21 -13.19
N PHE A 5 -13.78 -8.42 -14.00
CA PHE A 5 -12.84 -9.51 -13.77
C PHE A 5 -12.13 -9.31 -12.41
N PRO A 6 -12.06 -10.35 -11.55
CA PRO A 6 -11.44 -10.21 -10.23
C PRO A 6 -9.94 -10.04 -10.35
N TYR A 7 -9.42 -9.00 -9.71
CA TYR A 7 -8.00 -8.70 -9.69
C TYR A 7 -7.38 -9.00 -8.32
N SER A 8 -6.17 -9.57 -8.32
CA SER A 8 -5.33 -9.77 -7.14
C SER A 8 -3.90 -9.31 -7.44
N LEU A 9 -3.34 -8.49 -6.56
CA LEU A 9 -1.95 -8.05 -6.62
C LEU A 9 -1.02 -9.18 -6.13
N GLN A 10 0.12 -9.38 -6.80
CA GLN A 10 1.16 -10.29 -6.32
C GLN A 10 1.84 -9.73 -5.06
N LEU A 11 2.15 -10.61 -4.10
CA LEU A 11 2.78 -10.21 -2.82
C LEU A 11 4.30 -10.34 -2.84
N ASP A 12 4.85 -11.38 -3.48
CA ASP A 12 6.28 -11.48 -3.78
C ASP A 12 6.49 -11.49 -5.31
N SER A 13 7.70 -11.16 -5.76
CA SER A 13 8.08 -11.07 -7.17
C SER A 13 7.94 -12.40 -7.94
N ILE A 14 8.02 -13.52 -7.22
CA ILE A 14 8.04 -14.88 -7.78
C ILE A 14 6.61 -15.47 -7.89
N ASP A 15 5.58 -14.77 -7.40
CA ASP A 15 4.21 -15.32 -7.30
C ASP A 15 3.28 -14.96 -8.45
N CYS A 16 3.80 -14.50 -9.58
CA CYS A 16 2.97 -14.09 -10.71
C CYS A 16 2.03 -15.22 -11.17
N GLY A 17 2.51 -16.45 -11.33
CA GLY A 17 1.69 -17.62 -11.70
C GLY A 17 0.61 -18.00 -10.68
N PRO A 18 0.94 -18.27 -9.39
CA PRO A 18 -0.07 -18.54 -8.36
C PRO A 18 -1.11 -17.41 -8.22
N THR A 19 -0.69 -16.15 -8.42
CA THR A 19 -1.60 -15.01 -8.41
C THR A 19 -2.53 -15.02 -9.62
N CYS A 20 -2.03 -15.38 -10.81
CA CYS A 20 -2.86 -15.59 -12.01
C CYS A 20 -3.91 -16.68 -11.78
N LEU A 21 -3.50 -17.83 -11.24
CA LEU A 21 -4.42 -18.92 -10.92
C LEU A 21 -5.48 -18.51 -9.90
N ARG A 22 -5.11 -17.72 -8.88
CA ARG A 22 -6.06 -17.15 -7.91
C ARG A 22 -7.10 -16.24 -8.55
N MET A 23 -6.70 -15.41 -9.51
CA MET A 23 -7.63 -14.54 -10.24
C MET A 23 -8.63 -15.36 -11.05
N ILE A 24 -8.16 -16.42 -11.73
CA ILE A 24 -9.00 -17.32 -12.51
C ILE A 24 -9.96 -18.11 -11.61
N ALA A 25 -9.48 -18.69 -10.50
CA ALA A 25 -10.35 -19.40 -9.56
C ALA A 25 -11.46 -18.48 -9.02
N LYS A 26 -11.11 -17.23 -8.68
CA LYS A 26 -12.07 -16.22 -8.22
C LYS A 26 -13.07 -15.82 -9.31
N HIS A 27 -12.67 -15.85 -10.58
CA HIS A 27 -13.56 -15.59 -11.71
C HIS A 27 -14.64 -16.67 -11.83
N TYR A 28 -14.28 -17.93 -11.59
CA TYR A 28 -15.20 -19.06 -11.54
C TYR A 28 -15.94 -19.23 -10.20
N GLY A 29 -15.81 -18.26 -9.28
CA GLY A 29 -16.58 -18.20 -8.04
C GLY A 29 -15.96 -18.89 -6.83
N ARG A 30 -14.75 -19.45 -6.94
CA ARG A 30 -14.04 -20.11 -5.82
C ARG A 30 -12.90 -19.25 -5.27
N TYR A 31 -12.65 -19.33 -3.97
CA TYR A 31 -11.54 -18.66 -3.31
C TYR A 31 -10.51 -19.67 -2.82
N TYR A 32 -9.26 -19.44 -3.23
CA TYR A 32 -8.08 -20.11 -2.66
C TYR A 32 -7.09 -19.09 -2.13
N SER A 33 -6.49 -19.38 -0.98
CA SER A 33 -5.41 -18.58 -0.44
C SER A 33 -4.15 -18.72 -1.30
N LEU A 34 -3.40 -17.62 -1.41
CA LEU A 34 -2.13 -17.63 -2.14
C LEU A 34 -1.13 -18.62 -1.54
N LYS A 35 -1.21 -18.88 -0.22
CA LYS A 35 -0.36 -19.86 0.46
C LYS A 35 -0.58 -21.27 -0.07
N THR A 36 -1.84 -21.69 -0.20
CA THR A 36 -2.19 -23.02 -0.73
C THR A 36 -1.71 -23.14 -2.16
N LEU A 37 -2.04 -22.17 -3.02
CA LEU A 37 -1.61 -22.22 -4.42
C LEU A 37 -0.08 -22.30 -4.54
N ARG A 38 0.67 -21.48 -3.79
CA ARG A 38 2.15 -21.51 -3.76
C ARG A 38 2.72 -22.86 -3.35
N GLN A 39 2.11 -23.54 -2.37
CA GLN A 39 2.57 -24.84 -1.91
C GLN A 39 2.47 -25.90 -3.02
N HIS A 40 1.45 -25.79 -3.88
CA HIS A 40 1.19 -26.71 -4.97
C HIS A 40 1.80 -26.29 -6.31
N SER A 41 2.31 -25.06 -6.45
CA SER A 41 2.98 -24.61 -7.70
C SER A 41 4.48 -24.84 -7.73
N PHE A 42 5.07 -25.46 -6.70
CA PHE A 42 6.50 -25.80 -6.63
C PHE A 42 7.45 -24.64 -6.97
N ILE A 43 7.15 -23.46 -6.44
CA ILE A 43 7.92 -22.23 -6.72
C ILE A 43 9.39 -22.39 -6.31
N THR A 44 10.31 -21.98 -7.19
CA THR A 44 11.76 -21.92 -6.95
C THR A 44 12.24 -20.47 -6.83
N ARG A 45 13.54 -20.23 -6.65
CA ARG A 45 14.10 -18.85 -6.69
C ARG A 45 13.96 -18.18 -8.05
N GLU A 46 13.89 -18.97 -9.10
CA GLU A 46 13.87 -18.49 -10.49
C GLU A 46 12.46 -18.14 -10.97
N GLY A 47 11.43 -18.63 -10.28
CA GLY A 47 10.06 -18.43 -10.73
C GLY A 47 9.16 -19.62 -10.46
N VAL A 48 8.06 -19.63 -11.20
CA VAL A 48 7.13 -20.76 -11.32
C VAL A 48 7.12 -21.19 -12.78
N SER A 49 7.19 -22.49 -13.04
CA SER A 49 7.08 -23.03 -14.40
C SER A 49 5.62 -23.15 -14.81
N ILE A 50 5.34 -23.19 -16.12
CA ILE A 50 3.98 -23.41 -16.62
C ILE A 50 3.41 -24.76 -16.15
N LEU A 51 4.29 -25.76 -16.01
CA LEU A 51 3.97 -27.06 -15.43
C LEU A 51 3.57 -26.94 -13.96
N GLY A 52 4.34 -26.19 -13.15
CA GLY A 52 3.98 -25.96 -11.75
C GLY A 52 2.64 -25.21 -11.58
N ILE A 53 2.31 -24.28 -12.49
CA ILE A 53 0.98 -23.65 -12.51
C ILE A 53 -0.09 -24.68 -12.89
N SER A 54 0.19 -25.55 -13.87
CA SER A 54 -0.69 -26.65 -14.29
C SER A 54 -0.99 -27.59 -13.13
N ASP A 55 0.03 -28.10 -12.45
CA ASP A 55 -0.12 -29.02 -11.31
C ASP A 55 -0.94 -28.38 -10.17
N ALA A 56 -0.71 -27.09 -9.89
CA ALA A 56 -1.49 -26.35 -8.90
C ALA A 56 -2.95 -26.15 -9.32
N ALA A 57 -3.20 -25.96 -10.62
CA ALA A 57 -4.53 -25.79 -11.18
C ALA A 57 -5.32 -27.12 -11.18
N GLU A 58 -4.67 -28.22 -11.58
CA GLU A 58 -5.24 -29.57 -11.47
C GLU A 58 -5.50 -29.94 -10.01
N TYR A 59 -4.58 -29.58 -9.10
CA TYR A 59 -4.80 -29.78 -7.67
C TYR A 59 -6.08 -29.12 -7.17
N ILE A 60 -6.47 -27.93 -7.67
CA ILE A 60 -7.72 -27.28 -7.26
C ILE A 60 -8.94 -27.70 -8.10
N GLY A 61 -8.78 -28.62 -9.06
CA GLY A 61 -9.87 -29.19 -9.87
C GLY A 61 -10.06 -28.58 -11.27
N PHE A 62 -9.13 -27.74 -11.75
CA PHE A 62 -9.12 -27.35 -13.16
C PHE A 62 -8.57 -28.48 -14.05
N ARG A 63 -9.02 -28.52 -15.29
CA ARG A 63 -8.31 -29.20 -16.38
C ARG A 63 -7.45 -28.18 -17.10
N THR A 64 -6.19 -28.51 -17.29
CA THR A 64 -5.21 -27.62 -17.91
C THR A 64 -4.64 -28.20 -19.19
N SER A 65 -4.28 -27.32 -20.11
CA SER A 65 -3.55 -27.68 -21.32
C SER A 65 -2.51 -26.61 -21.63
N GLY A 66 -1.23 -26.98 -21.57
CA GLY A 66 -0.12 -26.12 -21.95
C GLY A 66 0.09 -26.20 -23.46
N VAL A 67 -0.13 -25.09 -24.16
CA VAL A 67 -0.10 -25.02 -25.62
C VAL A 67 0.80 -23.90 -26.14
N MET A 68 1.34 -24.10 -27.33
CA MET A 68 2.04 -23.07 -28.11
C MET A 68 1.16 -22.72 -29.31
N ILE A 69 0.49 -21.57 -29.26
CA ILE A 69 -0.54 -21.19 -30.23
C ILE A 69 -0.23 -19.86 -30.91
N SER A 70 -0.75 -19.67 -32.12
CA SER A 70 -0.68 -18.39 -32.84
C SER A 70 -1.68 -17.38 -32.25
N PHE A 71 -1.58 -16.12 -32.68
CA PHE A 71 -2.53 -15.10 -32.26
C PHE A 71 -3.95 -15.39 -32.75
N GLU A 72 -4.13 -15.88 -33.98
CA GLU A 72 -5.45 -16.24 -34.48
C GLU A 72 -6.10 -17.36 -33.65
N GLN A 73 -5.32 -18.40 -33.33
CA GLN A 73 -5.78 -19.50 -32.46
C GLN A 73 -6.14 -19.03 -31.05
N LEU A 74 -5.42 -18.06 -30.49
CA LEU A 74 -5.76 -17.47 -29.18
C LEU A 74 -7.12 -16.75 -29.22
N VAL A 75 -7.48 -16.14 -30.34
CA VAL A 75 -8.74 -15.40 -30.48
C VAL A 75 -9.92 -16.35 -30.71
N GLU A 76 -9.74 -17.39 -31.52
CA GLU A 76 -10.83 -18.24 -31.99
C GLU A 76 -11.05 -19.49 -31.15
N GLU A 77 -9.97 -20.13 -30.66
CA GLU A 77 -10.04 -21.47 -30.07
C GLU A 77 -9.81 -21.49 -28.55
N ALA A 78 -9.11 -20.50 -28.00
CA ALA A 78 -8.70 -20.53 -26.60
C ALA A 78 -9.85 -20.21 -25.62
N PRO A 79 -10.13 -21.06 -24.61
CA PRO A 79 -11.06 -20.71 -23.55
C PRO A 79 -10.50 -19.58 -22.68
N LEU A 80 -11.31 -18.55 -22.46
CA LEU A 80 -10.99 -17.41 -21.59
C LEU A 80 -11.69 -17.56 -20.23
N PRO A 81 -11.05 -17.18 -19.10
CA PRO A 81 -9.71 -16.61 -18.99
C PRO A 81 -8.59 -17.66 -19.08
N CYS A 82 -7.47 -17.32 -19.72
CA CYS A 82 -6.27 -18.16 -19.82
C CYS A 82 -5.02 -17.44 -19.30
N ILE A 83 -3.97 -18.20 -18.97
CA ILE A 83 -2.69 -17.64 -18.52
C ILE A 83 -1.71 -17.64 -19.70
N ILE A 84 -1.04 -16.52 -19.96
CA ILE A 84 -0.02 -16.43 -21.00
C ILE A 84 1.35 -16.08 -20.42
N HIS A 85 2.41 -16.57 -21.06
CA HIS A 85 3.77 -16.27 -20.67
C HIS A 85 4.23 -14.95 -21.31
N TRP A 86 4.47 -13.94 -20.49
CA TRP A 86 4.74 -12.56 -20.89
C TRP A 86 6.23 -12.23 -20.80
N LYS A 87 6.82 -11.76 -21.91
CA LYS A 87 8.25 -11.36 -22.03
C LYS A 87 9.24 -12.39 -21.48
N GLN A 88 8.86 -13.67 -21.54
CA GLN A 88 9.64 -14.80 -21.04
C GLN A 88 10.06 -14.74 -19.55
N ASN A 89 9.42 -13.89 -18.74
CA ASN A 89 9.81 -13.68 -17.34
C ASN A 89 8.62 -13.32 -16.43
N HIS A 90 7.39 -13.41 -16.93
CA HIS A 90 6.20 -13.03 -16.18
C HIS A 90 4.98 -13.80 -16.68
N PHE A 91 3.97 -13.94 -15.83
CA PHE A 91 2.68 -14.54 -16.21
C PHE A 91 1.57 -13.52 -16.04
N VAL A 92 0.69 -13.45 -17.02
CA VAL A 92 -0.49 -12.57 -17.01
C VAL A 92 -1.73 -13.33 -17.44
N VAL A 93 -2.91 -12.87 -17.02
CA VAL A 93 -4.19 -13.49 -17.38
C VAL A 93 -4.85 -12.71 -18.50
N VAL A 94 -5.14 -13.35 -19.62
CA VAL A 94 -6.03 -12.80 -20.65
C VAL A 94 -7.44 -13.21 -20.30
N TYR A 95 -8.31 -12.24 -20.03
CA TYR A 95 -9.69 -12.54 -19.60
C TYR A 95 -10.76 -12.16 -20.61
N ASN A 96 -10.43 -11.32 -21.59
CA ASN A 96 -11.37 -10.97 -22.65
C ASN A 96 -10.62 -10.48 -23.89
N ILE A 97 -11.14 -10.78 -25.08
CA ILE A 97 -10.66 -10.29 -26.37
C ILE A 97 -11.87 -9.75 -27.13
N LYS A 98 -11.82 -8.49 -27.56
CA LYS A 98 -12.91 -7.87 -28.32
C LYS A 98 -12.43 -7.33 -29.65
N LYS A 99 -13.18 -7.60 -30.71
CA LYS A 99 -12.95 -7.00 -32.02
C LYS A 99 -13.36 -5.52 -32.00
N ASN A 100 -12.45 -4.65 -32.42
CA ASN A 100 -12.66 -3.22 -32.51
C ASN A 100 -13.39 -2.87 -33.81
N LYS A 101 -14.19 -1.80 -33.79
CA LYS A 101 -14.97 -1.33 -34.97
C LYS A 101 -14.09 -0.95 -36.17
N LYS A 102 -12.79 -0.72 -35.95
CA LYS A 102 -11.79 -0.36 -36.99
C LYS A 102 -10.97 -1.54 -37.52
N GLY A 103 -11.33 -2.79 -37.20
CA GLY A 103 -10.69 -3.98 -37.79
C GLY A 103 -9.47 -4.55 -37.05
N GLY A 104 -9.26 -4.21 -35.78
CA GLY A 104 -8.21 -4.81 -34.93
C GLY A 104 -8.78 -5.43 -33.65
N TYR A 105 -7.96 -6.07 -32.83
CA TYR A 105 -8.38 -6.66 -31.55
C TYR A 105 -7.92 -5.83 -30.35
N ARG A 106 -8.81 -5.72 -29.36
CA ARG A 106 -8.53 -5.12 -28.06
C ARG A 106 -8.50 -6.22 -27.01
N ILE A 107 -7.34 -6.44 -26.42
CA ILE A 107 -7.08 -7.53 -25.49
C ILE A 107 -7.06 -7.00 -24.08
N TYR A 108 -7.87 -7.61 -23.22
CA TYR A 108 -7.97 -7.25 -21.82
C TYR A 108 -7.16 -8.22 -20.97
N VAL A 109 -6.16 -7.68 -20.28
CA VAL A 109 -5.17 -8.44 -19.52
C VAL A 109 -5.21 -8.03 -18.06
N ALA A 110 -5.21 -9.01 -17.16
CA ALA A 110 -4.98 -8.81 -15.74
C ALA A 110 -3.53 -9.19 -15.44
N ASP A 111 -2.70 -8.18 -15.21
CA ASP A 111 -1.29 -8.32 -14.84
C ASP A 111 -1.16 -8.28 -13.30
N PRO A 112 -0.67 -9.35 -12.65
CA PRO A 112 -0.46 -9.40 -11.20
C PRO A 112 0.35 -8.22 -10.63
N ALA A 113 1.19 -7.57 -11.42
CA ALA A 113 2.03 -6.43 -11.03
C ALA A 113 1.42 -5.07 -11.41
N LEU A 114 0.81 -4.94 -12.60
CA LEU A 114 0.35 -3.64 -13.13
C LEU A 114 -1.15 -3.37 -12.93
N GLY A 115 -1.96 -4.40 -12.66
CA GLY A 115 -3.41 -4.26 -12.60
C GLY A 115 -4.13 -4.72 -13.87
N LEU A 116 -5.34 -4.19 -14.06
CA LEU A 116 -6.12 -4.42 -15.27
C LEU A 116 -5.63 -3.48 -16.37
N VAL A 117 -5.00 -4.04 -17.40
CA VAL A 117 -4.42 -3.30 -18.53
C VAL A 117 -5.10 -3.75 -19.82
N THR A 118 -5.10 -2.88 -20.81
CA THR A 118 -5.62 -3.19 -22.14
C THR A 118 -4.52 -2.97 -23.16
N TYR A 119 -4.33 -3.94 -24.05
CA TYR A 119 -3.34 -3.91 -25.11
C TYR A 119 -4.00 -3.99 -26.48
N ASP A 120 -3.34 -3.38 -27.45
CA ASP A 120 -3.64 -3.59 -28.86
C ASP A 120 -2.91 -4.86 -29.35
N GLU A 121 -3.37 -5.41 -30.48
CA GLU A 121 -2.81 -6.63 -31.07
C GLU A 121 -1.29 -6.58 -31.27
N ALA A 122 -0.77 -5.47 -31.80
CA ALA A 122 0.66 -5.31 -32.06
C ALA A 122 1.51 -5.35 -30.77
N ASP A 123 1.00 -4.73 -29.69
CA ASP A 123 1.69 -4.69 -28.40
C ASP A 123 1.71 -6.07 -27.74
N LEU A 124 0.59 -6.81 -27.85
CA LEU A 124 0.50 -8.18 -27.34
C LEU A 124 1.48 -9.10 -28.07
N LYS A 125 1.47 -9.07 -29.41
CA LYS A 125 2.36 -9.89 -30.25
C LYS A 125 3.83 -9.65 -29.88
N LYS A 126 4.23 -8.39 -29.71
CA LYS A 126 5.61 -8.04 -29.30
C LYS A 126 6.02 -8.60 -27.94
N CYS A 127 5.10 -8.79 -27.02
CA CYS A 127 5.40 -9.21 -25.65
C CYS A 127 5.18 -10.70 -25.39
N TRP A 128 4.28 -11.36 -26.13
CA TRP A 128 3.86 -12.74 -25.88
C TRP A 128 4.54 -13.75 -26.81
N LEU A 129 4.82 -13.37 -28.06
CA LEU A 129 5.45 -14.28 -29.02
C LEU A 129 6.88 -14.61 -28.59
N SER A 130 7.18 -15.90 -28.44
CA SER A 130 8.45 -16.36 -27.89
C SER A 130 9.26 -17.21 -28.86
N THR A 131 8.60 -17.92 -29.78
CA THR A 131 9.24 -18.93 -30.61
C THR A 131 8.61 -18.98 -32.00
N LYS A 132 9.45 -19.13 -33.04
CA LYS A 132 9.00 -19.47 -34.38
C LYS A 132 9.01 -20.98 -34.54
N LYS A 133 7.85 -21.58 -34.79
CA LYS A 133 7.72 -23.00 -35.12
C LYS A 133 6.87 -23.09 -36.38
N GLU A 134 7.38 -23.78 -37.40
CA GLU A 134 6.72 -23.90 -38.72
C GLU A 134 6.47 -22.55 -39.43
N ASN A 135 7.43 -21.62 -39.33
CA ASN A 135 7.37 -20.27 -39.94
C ASN A 135 6.30 -19.31 -39.36
N GLU A 136 5.54 -19.74 -38.35
CA GLU A 136 4.61 -18.89 -37.60
C GLU A 136 5.17 -18.51 -36.23
N ASP A 137 4.92 -17.27 -35.82
CA ASP A 137 5.22 -16.82 -34.46
C ASP A 137 4.18 -17.40 -33.49
N LYS A 138 4.65 -18.22 -32.54
CA LYS A 138 3.80 -18.86 -31.51
C LYS A 138 4.19 -18.36 -30.12
N GLY A 139 3.19 -18.25 -29.25
CA GLY A 139 3.34 -17.87 -27.84
C GLY A 139 2.86 -18.98 -26.91
N ALA A 140 3.45 -19.05 -25.71
CA ALA A 140 3.07 -20.04 -24.71
C ALA A 140 1.81 -19.58 -23.95
N ALA A 141 0.82 -20.45 -23.88
CA ALA A 141 -0.41 -20.27 -23.12
C ALA A 141 -0.75 -21.51 -22.30
N LEU A 142 -1.35 -21.31 -21.13
CA LEU A 142 -1.96 -22.33 -20.31
C LEU A 142 -3.47 -22.09 -20.35
N LEU A 143 -4.18 -23.01 -20.99
CA LEU A 143 -5.63 -23.02 -21.07
C LEU A 143 -6.18 -23.71 -19.82
N LEU A 144 -7.22 -23.15 -19.21
CA LEU A 144 -7.83 -23.67 -17.99
C LEU A 144 -9.35 -23.77 -18.16
N GLN A 145 -9.91 -24.93 -17.82
CA GLN A 145 -11.36 -25.15 -17.77
C GLN A 145 -11.73 -25.80 -16.44
N PRO A 146 -12.76 -25.33 -15.72
CA PRO A 146 -13.16 -25.94 -14.46
C PRO A 146 -13.65 -27.37 -14.71
N GLY A 147 -13.06 -28.36 -14.04
CA GLY A 147 -13.58 -29.72 -14.02
C GLY A 147 -14.73 -29.86 -13.01
N PRO A 148 -15.42 -31.01 -12.98
CA PRO A 148 -16.46 -31.28 -11.98
C PRO A 148 -15.94 -31.12 -10.53
N GLU A 149 -14.73 -31.61 -10.27
CA GLU A 149 -14.07 -31.54 -8.95
C GLU A 149 -13.87 -30.10 -8.43
N PHE A 150 -13.76 -29.11 -9.31
CA PHE A 150 -13.60 -27.70 -8.92
C PHE A 150 -14.81 -27.19 -8.13
N TYR A 151 -16.00 -27.68 -8.47
CA TYR A 151 -17.24 -27.29 -7.80
C TYR A 151 -17.61 -28.22 -6.65
N ASP A 152 -17.04 -29.40 -6.56
CA ASP A 152 -17.29 -30.31 -5.43
C ASP A 152 -16.44 -29.99 -4.20
N ARG A 153 -15.29 -29.33 -4.37
CA ARG A 153 -14.43 -28.94 -3.25
C ARG A 153 -14.99 -27.79 -2.43
N GLU A 154 -14.81 -27.87 -1.11
CA GLU A 154 -15.10 -26.76 -0.22
C GLU A 154 -14.19 -25.57 -0.49
N ASP A 155 -14.79 -24.38 -0.54
CA ASP A 155 -14.05 -23.12 -0.67
C ASP A 155 -13.20 -22.83 0.57
N GLU A 156 -11.98 -22.34 0.36
CA GLU A 156 -11.28 -21.71 1.47
C GLU A 156 -12.01 -20.42 1.88
N LYS A 157 -12.23 -20.24 3.18
CA LYS A 157 -12.87 -19.00 3.67
C LYS A 157 -11.94 -17.81 3.45
N GLU A 158 -12.40 -16.80 2.69
CA GLU A 158 -11.71 -15.52 2.50
C GLU A 158 -11.57 -14.77 3.84
N ASN A 159 -10.49 -15.04 4.58
CA ASN A 159 -10.23 -14.47 5.90
C ASN A 159 -9.61 -13.07 5.84
N ARG A 160 -10.28 -12.11 5.16
CA ARG A 160 -9.76 -10.73 5.03
C ARG A 160 -9.64 -9.99 6.37
N ASN A 161 -10.49 -10.34 7.35
CA ASN A 161 -10.56 -9.65 8.65
C ASN A 161 -9.56 -10.14 9.70
N ARG A 162 -8.78 -11.21 9.45
CA ARG A 162 -7.83 -11.72 10.45
C ARG A 162 -6.58 -10.85 10.61
N SER A 163 -6.12 -10.15 9.57
CA SER A 163 -4.84 -9.42 9.62
C SER A 163 -4.87 -8.24 10.61
N LEU A 164 -5.83 -7.32 10.50
CA LEU A 164 -5.94 -6.20 11.44
C LEU A 164 -6.26 -6.65 12.87
N ARG A 165 -7.16 -7.64 13.01
CA ARG A 165 -7.53 -8.20 14.31
C ARG A 165 -6.34 -8.86 15.01
N TYR A 166 -5.44 -9.49 14.25
CA TYR A 166 -4.20 -10.05 14.77
C TYR A 166 -3.32 -8.96 15.37
N PHE A 167 -3.09 -7.85 14.66
CA PHE A 167 -2.26 -6.76 15.17
C PHE A 167 -2.93 -6.01 16.34
N LEU A 168 -4.25 -5.83 16.33
CA LEU A 168 -5.01 -5.27 17.45
C LEU A 168 -4.85 -6.07 18.75
N ARG A 169 -4.51 -7.37 18.68
CA ARG A 169 -4.20 -8.18 19.86
C ARG A 169 -2.94 -7.70 20.58
N TYR A 170 -1.96 -7.15 19.86
CA TYR A 170 -0.73 -6.60 20.46
C TYR A 170 -0.97 -5.29 21.21
N LEU A 171 -2.06 -4.57 20.90
CA LEU A 171 -2.48 -3.38 21.64
C LEU A 171 -3.25 -3.71 22.92
N ARG A 172 -3.83 -4.92 23.02
CA ARG A 172 -4.67 -5.33 24.16
C ARG A 172 -3.97 -5.27 25.53
N PRO A 173 -2.68 -5.64 25.68
CA PRO A 173 -1.96 -5.49 26.95
C PRO A 173 -1.80 -4.04 27.39
N TYR A 174 -1.79 -3.09 26.44
CA TYR A 174 -1.54 -1.67 26.68
C TYR A 174 -2.81 -0.82 26.77
N ARG A 175 -3.95 -1.43 27.10
CA ARG A 175 -5.25 -0.74 27.16
C ARG A 175 -5.28 0.40 28.19
N SER A 176 -4.61 0.23 29.33
CA SER A 176 -4.54 1.28 30.36
C SER A 176 -3.83 2.53 29.83
N GLN A 177 -2.67 2.33 29.17
CA GLN A 177 -1.90 3.40 28.53
C GLN A 177 -2.68 4.07 27.39
N LEU A 178 -3.43 3.29 26.60
CA LEU A 178 -4.31 3.84 25.56
C LEU A 178 -5.41 4.73 26.15
N VAL A 179 -6.01 4.33 27.27
CA VAL A 179 -7.01 5.15 27.97
C VAL A 179 -6.37 6.42 28.52
N GLN A 180 -5.17 6.36 29.10
CA GLN A 180 -4.42 7.53 29.54
C GLN A 180 -4.11 8.49 28.40
N LEU A 181 -3.73 7.98 27.23
CA LEU A 181 -3.51 8.79 26.02
C LEU A 181 -4.80 9.49 25.57
N ILE A 182 -5.92 8.77 25.52
CA ILE A 182 -7.23 9.33 25.14
C ILE A 182 -7.66 10.40 26.16
N LEU A 183 -7.50 10.15 27.46
CA LEU A 183 -7.83 11.12 28.49
C LEU A 183 -6.95 12.37 28.38
N GLY A 184 -5.64 12.20 28.23
CA GLY A 184 -4.69 13.30 28.04
C GLY A 184 -5.01 14.12 26.79
N MET A 185 -5.45 13.46 25.71
CA MET A 185 -5.91 14.11 24.49
C MET A 185 -7.13 15.00 24.74
N VAL A 186 -8.15 14.49 25.42
CA VAL A 186 -9.35 15.27 25.75
C VAL A 186 -8.99 16.49 26.62
N VAL A 187 -8.13 16.29 27.63
CA VAL A 187 -7.64 17.39 28.49
C VAL A 187 -6.93 18.46 27.66
N VAL A 188 -6.01 18.06 26.77
CA VAL A 188 -5.31 19.01 25.89
C VAL A 188 -6.28 19.73 24.95
N SER A 189 -7.26 19.03 24.38
CA SER A 189 -8.29 19.64 23.53
C SER A 189 -9.08 20.72 24.29
N ILE A 190 -9.46 20.46 25.54
CA ILE A 190 -10.17 21.42 26.39
C ILE A 190 -9.27 22.62 26.72
N LEU A 191 -8.03 22.39 27.15
CA LEU A 191 -7.06 23.46 27.44
C LEU A 191 -6.80 24.33 26.21
N GLN A 192 -6.76 23.72 25.01
CA GLN A 192 -6.58 24.43 23.75
C GLN A 192 -7.79 25.31 23.40
N LEU A 193 -9.01 24.91 23.77
CA LEU A 193 -10.21 25.72 23.57
C LEU A 193 -10.27 26.95 24.47
N ILE A 194 -9.70 26.89 25.68
CA ILE A 194 -9.71 28.03 26.60
C ILE A 194 -8.92 29.21 26.01
N PHE A 195 -7.92 28.95 25.18
CA PHE A 195 -7.02 29.98 24.65
C PHE A 195 -7.73 31.06 23.81
N PRO A 196 -8.56 30.73 22.78
CA PRO A 196 -9.40 31.70 22.08
C PRO A 196 -10.24 32.60 23.00
N PHE A 197 -10.88 32.05 24.04
CA PHE A 197 -11.69 32.82 24.98
C PHE A 197 -10.85 33.78 25.81
N LEU A 198 -9.66 33.36 26.27
CA LEU A 198 -8.73 34.24 26.96
C LEU A 198 -8.22 35.37 26.05
N THR A 199 -7.92 35.07 24.79
CA THR A 199 -7.53 36.08 23.80
C THR A 199 -8.67 37.06 23.52
N GLN A 200 -9.91 36.57 23.43
CA GLN A 200 -11.09 37.43 23.28
C GLN A 200 -11.21 38.39 24.48
N SER A 201 -11.22 37.88 25.71
CA SER A 201 -11.30 38.71 26.92
C SER A 201 -10.13 39.70 27.04
N LEU A 202 -8.92 39.31 26.61
CA LEU A 202 -7.76 40.19 26.58
C LEU A 202 -8.01 41.42 25.70
N VAL A 203 -8.60 41.23 24.52
CA VAL A 203 -8.87 42.32 23.57
C VAL A 203 -10.08 43.14 24.02
N ASP A 204 -11.21 42.48 24.25
CA ASP A 204 -12.51 43.13 24.47
C ASP A 204 -12.58 43.88 25.81
N ILE A 205 -11.92 43.37 26.85
CA ILE A 205 -11.96 43.93 28.21
C ILE A 205 -10.60 44.54 28.56
N GLY A 206 -9.52 43.77 28.40
CA GLY A 206 -8.19 44.21 28.83
C GLY A 206 -7.70 45.45 28.08
N ILE A 207 -7.68 45.39 26.75
CA ILE A 207 -7.14 46.46 25.90
C ILE A 207 -8.13 47.62 25.80
N CYS A 208 -9.42 47.34 25.59
CA CYS A 208 -10.45 48.40 25.46
C CYS A 208 -10.59 49.23 26.74
N ASP A 209 -10.57 48.62 27.93
CA ASP A 209 -10.68 49.34 29.20
C ASP A 209 -9.33 49.85 29.74
N GLY A 210 -8.22 49.55 29.06
CA GLY A 210 -6.87 49.94 29.48
C GLY A 210 -6.41 49.32 30.81
N ASN A 211 -7.03 48.23 31.25
CA ASN A 211 -6.77 47.63 32.56
C ASN A 211 -5.52 46.72 32.53
N LEU A 212 -4.36 47.29 32.81
CA LEU A 212 -3.07 46.58 32.85
C LEU A 212 -3.06 45.40 33.84
N SER A 213 -3.78 45.49 34.97
CA SER A 213 -3.84 44.40 35.94
C SER A 213 -4.58 43.20 35.37
N PHE A 214 -5.71 43.42 34.69
CA PHE A 214 -6.46 42.37 34.01
C PHE A 214 -5.66 41.73 32.86
N ILE A 215 -4.98 42.55 32.05
CA ILE A 215 -4.08 42.06 30.98
C ILE A 215 -3.02 41.13 31.57
N THR A 216 -2.35 41.55 32.64
CA THR A 216 -1.27 40.77 33.27
C THR A 216 -1.80 39.44 33.82
N LEU A 217 -3.00 39.45 34.43
CA LEU A 217 -3.65 38.24 34.95
C LEU A 217 -3.99 37.25 33.83
N ILE A 218 -4.53 37.72 32.70
CA ILE A 218 -4.83 36.86 31.55
C ILE A 218 -3.55 36.27 30.94
N LEU A 219 -2.47 37.06 30.84
CA LEU A 219 -1.17 36.56 30.36
C LEU A 219 -0.60 35.47 31.27
N ILE A 220 -0.70 35.64 32.60
CA ILE A 220 -0.30 34.61 33.57
C ILE A 220 -1.16 33.35 33.40
N ALA A 221 -2.48 33.49 33.24
CA ALA A 221 -3.37 32.36 33.00
C ALA A 221 -3.02 31.60 31.70
N GLN A 222 -2.73 32.32 30.61
CA GLN A 222 -2.28 31.74 29.35
C GLN A 222 -0.95 30.99 29.52
N LEU A 223 0.00 31.55 30.28
CA LEU A 223 1.29 30.91 30.56
C LEU A 223 1.10 29.60 31.35
N ILE A 224 0.24 29.60 32.37
CA ILE A 224 -0.06 28.40 33.17
C ILE A 224 -0.70 27.31 32.29
N ILE A 225 -1.67 27.67 31.45
CA ILE A 225 -2.32 26.72 30.52
C ILE A 225 -1.31 26.18 29.51
N PHE A 226 -0.42 27.03 28.99
CA PHE A 226 0.64 26.61 28.08
C PHE A 226 1.58 25.58 28.74
N ILE A 227 2.02 25.84 29.97
CA ILE A 227 2.86 24.92 30.74
C ILE A 227 2.11 23.60 30.99
N ALA A 228 0.85 23.66 31.43
CA ALA A 228 0.03 22.47 31.66
C ALA A 228 -0.11 21.61 30.39
N ARG A 229 -0.37 22.24 29.24
CA ARG A 229 -0.44 21.57 27.94
C ARG A 229 0.89 20.90 27.58
N LEU A 230 2.01 21.60 27.78
CA LEU A 230 3.35 21.09 27.50
C LEU A 230 3.67 19.87 28.37
N SER A 231 3.30 19.90 29.66
CA SER A 231 3.47 18.75 30.56
C SER A 231 2.68 17.53 30.08
N VAL A 232 1.41 17.69 29.70
CA VAL A 232 0.59 16.55 29.19
C VAL A 232 1.18 16.01 27.88
N GLU A 233 1.64 16.89 27.00
CA GLU A 233 2.28 16.49 25.74
C GLU A 233 3.58 15.71 25.95
N PHE A 234 4.35 16.07 26.97
CA PHE A 234 5.55 15.33 27.37
C PHE A 234 5.20 13.93 27.88
N ILE A 235 4.23 13.82 28.80
CA ILE A 235 3.73 12.53 29.31
C ILE A 235 3.23 11.66 28.16
N ARG A 236 2.45 12.24 27.23
CA ARG A 236 1.95 11.56 26.03
C ARG A 236 3.10 10.98 25.20
N SER A 237 4.14 11.77 24.95
CA SER A 237 5.30 11.36 24.16
C SER A 237 6.03 10.18 24.80
N TRP A 238 6.19 10.17 26.12
CA TRP A 238 6.78 9.05 26.86
C TRP A 238 5.94 7.77 26.79
N ILE A 239 4.62 7.89 26.98
CA ILE A 239 3.71 6.74 26.88
C ILE A 239 3.76 6.15 25.48
N LEU A 240 3.74 6.99 24.44
CA LEU A 240 3.86 6.54 23.05
C LEU A 240 5.19 5.83 22.80
N LEU A 241 6.32 6.39 23.23
CA LEU A 241 7.63 5.75 23.08
C LEU A 241 7.68 4.36 23.73
N HIS A 242 7.19 4.26 24.97
CA HIS A 242 7.16 3.00 25.71
C HIS A 242 6.29 1.95 24.99
N MET A 243 5.08 2.34 24.59
CA MET A 243 4.14 1.45 23.93
C MET A 243 4.65 1.00 22.56
N ASN A 244 5.13 1.94 21.74
CA ASN A 244 5.63 1.68 20.38
C ASN A 244 6.80 0.70 20.41
N THR A 245 7.79 0.96 21.27
CA THR A 245 8.99 0.13 21.37
C THR A 245 8.66 -1.29 21.80
N ARG A 246 7.79 -1.45 22.82
CA ARG A 246 7.39 -2.78 23.30
C ARG A 246 6.59 -3.57 22.27
N ILE A 247 5.65 -2.92 21.57
CA ILE A 247 4.86 -3.55 20.50
C ILE A 247 5.78 -3.96 19.35
N ASN A 248 6.71 -3.09 18.95
CA ASN A 248 7.67 -3.36 17.89
C ASN A 248 8.54 -4.59 18.22
N ILE A 249 9.10 -4.64 19.44
CA ILE A 249 9.89 -5.78 19.92
C ILE A 249 9.06 -7.06 19.93
N ALA A 250 7.82 -7.03 20.42
CA ALA A 250 6.96 -8.21 20.45
C ALA A 250 6.63 -8.74 19.05
N LEU A 251 6.32 -7.83 18.11
CA LEU A 251 6.04 -8.20 16.72
C LEU A 251 7.23 -8.84 16.03
N ILE A 252 8.42 -8.23 16.18
CA ILE A 252 9.66 -8.75 15.58
C ILE A 252 10.06 -10.08 16.24
N SER A 253 9.93 -10.19 17.56
CA SER A 253 10.24 -11.42 18.30
C SER A 253 9.37 -12.59 17.86
N ASP A 254 8.06 -12.40 17.74
CA ASP A 254 7.13 -13.42 17.25
C ASP A 254 7.41 -13.81 15.79
N PHE A 255 7.75 -12.82 14.96
CA PHE A 255 8.14 -13.06 13.57
C PHE A 255 9.40 -13.93 13.49
N LEU A 256 10.46 -13.58 14.24
CA LEU A 256 11.69 -14.37 14.30
C LEU A 256 11.46 -15.77 14.88
N ALA A 257 10.66 -15.89 15.94
CA ALA A 257 10.28 -17.18 16.52
C ALA A 257 9.54 -18.06 15.50
N LYS A 258 8.69 -17.45 14.65
CA LYS A 258 8.04 -18.19 13.56
C LYS A 258 9.01 -18.55 12.44
N LEU A 259 9.90 -17.64 12.07
CA LEU A 259 10.92 -17.85 11.04
C LEU A 259 11.81 -19.05 11.37
N MET A 260 12.28 -19.15 12.63
CA MET A 260 13.11 -20.27 13.11
C MET A 260 12.39 -21.63 13.11
N LYS A 261 11.05 -21.66 13.07
CA LYS A 261 10.24 -22.89 13.00
C LYS A 261 9.92 -23.33 11.57
N LEU A 262 10.31 -22.56 10.55
CA LEU A 262 10.03 -22.89 9.16
C LEU A 262 11.04 -23.91 8.61
N PRO A 263 10.59 -24.83 7.72
CA PRO A 263 11.49 -25.79 7.09
C PRO A 263 12.49 -25.12 6.15
N LEU A 264 13.65 -25.74 5.91
CA LEU A 264 14.72 -25.23 5.04
C LEU A 264 14.24 -24.83 3.64
N ARG A 265 13.28 -25.58 3.06
CA ARG A 265 12.66 -25.27 1.75
C ARG A 265 12.12 -23.83 1.65
N TYR A 266 11.69 -23.23 2.76
CA TYR A 266 11.25 -21.83 2.77
C TYR A 266 12.41 -20.86 2.51
N PHE A 267 13.59 -21.13 3.08
CA PHE A 267 14.78 -20.30 2.94
C PHE A 267 15.47 -20.49 1.58
N ASP A 268 15.35 -21.70 1.00
CA ASP A 268 15.87 -21.98 -0.33
C ASP A 268 15.11 -21.21 -1.42
N THR A 269 13.83 -20.90 -1.20
CA THR A 269 12.97 -20.23 -2.19
C THR A 269 12.88 -18.71 -2.01
N LYS A 270 13.24 -18.18 -0.84
CA LYS A 270 13.13 -16.75 -0.53
C LYS A 270 14.48 -16.04 -0.57
N MET A 271 14.46 -14.78 -1.01
CA MET A 271 15.62 -13.90 -0.99
C MET A 271 15.79 -13.33 0.42
N THR A 272 17.03 -13.25 0.92
CA THR A 272 17.33 -12.66 2.23
C THR A 272 16.84 -11.20 2.32
N GLY A 273 16.89 -10.46 1.20
CA GLY A 273 16.35 -9.10 1.10
C GLY A 273 14.86 -9.02 1.38
N ASP A 274 14.06 -9.96 0.88
CA ASP A 274 12.61 -9.99 1.13
C ASP A 274 12.29 -10.23 2.61
N ILE A 275 13.07 -11.10 3.27
CA ILE A 275 12.94 -11.37 4.71
C ILE A 275 13.27 -10.10 5.50
N MET A 276 14.36 -9.41 5.15
CA MET A 276 14.75 -8.15 5.79
C MET A 276 13.67 -7.06 5.60
N GLN A 277 13.10 -6.96 4.41
CA GLN A 277 12.04 -6.01 4.12
C GLN A 277 10.79 -6.29 4.95
N ARG A 278 10.41 -7.55 5.16
CA ARG A 278 9.28 -7.92 6.03
C ARG A 278 9.52 -7.52 7.49
N ILE A 279 10.75 -7.64 7.99
CA ILE A 279 11.12 -7.14 9.32
C ILE A 279 10.93 -5.61 9.36
N GLY A 280 11.36 -4.89 8.33
CA GLY A 280 11.12 -3.44 8.21
C GLY A 280 9.63 -3.07 8.12
N ASP A 281 8.82 -3.89 7.43
CA ASP A 281 7.38 -3.68 7.30
C ASP A 281 6.64 -3.83 8.64
N HIS A 282 7.13 -4.66 9.57
CA HIS A 282 6.60 -4.70 10.93
C HIS A 282 6.72 -3.34 11.64
N GLY A 283 7.84 -2.62 11.44
CA GLY A 283 7.99 -1.26 11.95
C GLY A 283 7.00 -0.27 11.33
N ARG A 284 6.74 -0.39 10.02
CA ARG A 284 5.71 0.44 9.35
C ARG A 284 4.31 0.15 9.88
N ILE A 285 3.94 -1.12 10.03
CA ILE A 285 2.64 -1.54 10.57
C ILE A 285 2.47 -1.04 12.00
N GLU A 286 3.49 -1.16 12.83
CA GLU A 286 3.50 -0.65 14.20
C GLU A 286 3.26 0.87 14.19
N SER A 287 4.08 1.65 13.46
CA SER A 287 3.92 3.11 13.39
C SER A 287 2.54 3.57 12.89
N PHE A 288 1.92 2.77 12.01
CA PHE A 288 0.56 3.02 11.53
C PHE A 288 -0.47 2.81 12.64
N LEU A 289 -0.38 1.71 13.39
CA LEU A 289 -1.34 1.34 14.43
C LEU A 289 -1.25 2.21 15.69
N THR A 290 -0.03 2.61 16.06
CA THR A 290 0.22 3.34 17.29
C THR A 290 0.30 4.84 17.01
N GLY A 291 1.34 5.31 16.33
CA GLY A 291 1.61 6.74 16.12
C GLY A 291 0.56 7.43 15.26
N ASN A 292 0.45 7.02 14.00
CA ASN A 292 -0.38 7.73 13.02
C ASN A 292 -1.88 7.60 13.34
N SER A 293 -2.35 6.41 13.73
CA SER A 293 -3.77 6.19 14.05
C SER A 293 -4.22 6.99 15.27
N ILE A 294 -3.43 7.02 16.34
CA ILE A 294 -3.75 7.76 17.57
C ILE A 294 -3.75 9.27 17.31
N SER A 295 -2.75 9.78 16.57
CA SER A 295 -2.71 11.19 16.16
C SER A 295 -3.88 11.58 15.23
N THR A 296 -4.27 10.67 14.35
CA THR A 296 -5.44 10.86 13.47
C THR A 296 -6.73 10.93 14.27
N LEU A 297 -6.92 10.03 15.24
CA LEU A 297 -8.07 10.06 16.16
C LEU A 297 -8.13 11.38 16.93
N PHE A 298 -6.98 11.85 17.44
CA PHE A 298 -6.88 13.15 18.10
C PHE A 298 -7.30 14.31 17.18
N SER A 299 -6.84 14.28 15.92
CA SER A 299 -7.18 15.29 14.92
C SER A 299 -8.69 15.30 14.62
N PHE A 300 -9.33 14.12 14.56
CA PHE A 300 -10.79 14.02 14.43
C PHE A 300 -11.53 14.61 15.62
N VAL A 301 -11.12 14.28 16.86
CA VAL A 301 -11.73 14.86 18.06
C VAL A 301 -11.61 16.38 18.06
N ASN A 302 -10.41 16.91 17.79
CA ASN A 302 -10.20 18.36 17.68
C ASN A 302 -11.07 18.99 16.60
N PHE A 303 -11.18 18.37 15.42
CA PHE A 303 -12.04 18.88 14.36
C PHE A 303 -13.49 19.06 14.82
N PHE A 304 -14.07 18.05 15.50
CA PHE A 304 -15.44 18.15 16.03
C PHE A 304 -15.57 19.19 17.14
N VAL A 305 -14.60 19.23 18.05
CA VAL A 305 -14.57 20.18 19.17
C VAL A 305 -14.53 21.63 18.63
N PHE A 306 -13.65 21.94 17.67
CA PHE A 306 -13.61 23.25 17.04
C PHE A 306 -14.85 23.55 16.20
N ALA A 307 -15.42 22.57 15.52
CA ALA A 307 -16.67 22.75 14.78
C ALA A 307 -17.84 23.14 15.71
N ILE A 308 -17.96 22.52 16.89
CA ILE A 308 -18.98 22.87 17.89
C ILE A 308 -18.78 24.30 18.41
N VAL A 309 -17.53 24.69 18.72
CA VAL A 309 -17.24 26.05 19.19
C VAL A 309 -17.54 27.08 18.11
N LEU A 310 -17.14 26.84 16.85
CA LEU A 310 -17.48 27.75 15.75
C LEU A 310 -18.99 27.84 15.51
N ALA A 311 -19.74 26.74 15.70
CA ALA A 311 -21.19 26.74 15.62
C ALA A 311 -21.83 27.66 16.67
N TYR A 312 -21.25 27.71 17.89
CA TYR A 312 -21.69 28.61 18.95
C TYR A 312 -21.42 30.08 18.62
N TYR A 313 -20.28 30.40 18.00
CA TYR A 313 -19.92 31.77 17.63
C TYR A 313 -20.71 32.29 16.42
N ASN A 314 -20.66 31.60 15.28
CA ASN A 314 -21.35 32.02 14.07
C ASN A 314 -21.50 30.88 13.05
N LEU A 315 -22.75 30.56 12.70
CA LEU A 315 -23.09 29.51 11.72
C LEU A 315 -22.52 29.78 10.31
N VAL A 316 -22.33 31.04 9.91
CA VAL A 316 -21.73 31.40 8.61
C VAL A 316 -20.25 31.02 8.57
N VAL A 317 -19.51 31.29 9.65
CA VAL A 317 -18.08 30.93 9.77
C VAL A 317 -17.92 29.41 9.80
N LEU A 318 -18.81 28.71 10.50
CA LEU A 318 -18.89 27.24 10.46
C LEU A 318 -19.09 26.71 9.03
N GLY A 319 -20.03 27.30 8.28
CA GLY A 319 -20.29 26.91 6.89
C GLY A 319 -19.04 27.05 6.01
N ILE A 320 -18.31 28.17 6.13
CA ILE A 320 -17.04 28.40 5.42
C ILE A 320 -15.99 27.36 5.84
N PHE A 321 -15.87 27.08 7.13
CA PHE A 321 -14.94 26.08 7.67
C PHE A 321 -15.22 24.67 7.13
N LEU A 322 -16.49 24.23 7.11
CA LEU A 322 -16.88 22.91 6.61
C LEU A 322 -16.66 22.79 5.10
N VAL A 323 -17.05 23.81 4.32
CA VAL A 323 -16.83 23.83 2.86
C VAL A 323 -15.33 23.83 2.54
N GLY A 324 -14.53 24.62 3.25
CA GLY A 324 -13.07 24.64 3.08
C GLY A 324 -12.42 23.28 3.36
N ASN A 325 -12.81 22.61 4.45
CA ASN A 325 -12.33 21.26 4.77
C ASN A 325 -12.81 20.21 3.74
N ALA A 326 -14.05 20.30 3.28
CA ALA A 326 -14.57 19.38 2.26
C ALA A 326 -13.80 19.54 0.93
N LEU A 327 -13.57 20.77 0.48
CA LEU A 327 -12.75 21.06 -0.70
C LEU A 327 -11.31 20.55 -0.55
N TYR A 328 -10.72 20.71 0.64
CA TYR A 328 -9.40 20.19 0.94
C TYR A 328 -9.32 18.66 0.86
N VAL A 329 -10.30 17.96 1.42
CA VAL A 329 -10.38 16.49 1.35
C VAL A 329 -10.53 16.03 -0.10
N VAL A 330 -11.43 16.66 -0.88
CA VAL A 330 -11.61 16.36 -2.30
C VAL A 330 -10.32 16.60 -3.09
N TRP A 331 -9.63 17.71 -2.83
CA TRP A 331 -8.34 18.02 -3.44
C TRP A 331 -7.32 16.91 -3.17
N ILE A 332 -7.15 16.50 -1.90
CA ILE A 332 -6.23 15.40 -1.54
C ILE A 332 -6.61 14.10 -2.25
N LEU A 333 -7.90 13.72 -2.22
CA LEU A 333 -8.38 12.48 -2.81
C LEU A 333 -8.11 12.39 -4.32
N SER A 334 -8.11 13.53 -5.02
CA SER A 334 -7.74 13.60 -6.44
C SER A 334 -6.31 13.08 -6.70
N PHE A 335 -5.35 13.41 -5.83
CA PHE A 335 -3.95 13.01 -5.98
C PHE A 335 -3.63 11.59 -5.45
N MET A 336 -4.53 11.00 -4.65
CA MET A 336 -4.28 9.69 -4.00
C MET A 336 -4.01 8.56 -5.00
N ARG A 337 -4.67 8.56 -6.17
CA ARG A 337 -4.43 7.54 -7.20
C ARG A 337 -2.99 7.59 -7.71
N TYR A 338 -2.49 8.78 -8.01
CA TYR A 338 -1.12 8.95 -8.52
C TYR A 338 -0.07 8.66 -7.44
N ARG A 339 -0.31 9.11 -6.21
CA ARG A 339 0.58 8.86 -5.07
C ARG A 339 0.73 7.37 -4.78
N ARG A 340 -0.38 6.62 -4.85
CA ARG A 340 -0.37 5.15 -4.67
C ARG A 340 0.50 4.43 -5.69
N GLU A 341 0.38 4.81 -6.97
CA GLU A 341 1.20 4.24 -8.04
C GLU A 341 2.70 4.52 -7.82
N LEU A 342 3.03 5.75 -7.41
CA LEU A 342 4.41 6.13 -7.17
C LEU A 342 5.01 5.44 -5.95
N ASP A 343 4.23 5.30 -4.86
CA ASP A 343 4.64 4.55 -3.68
C ASP A 343 4.89 3.08 -4.02
N HIS A 344 4.05 2.47 -4.86
CA HIS A 344 4.25 1.11 -5.33
C HIS A 344 5.56 0.95 -6.12
N ARG A 345 5.84 1.87 -7.06
CA ARG A 345 7.12 1.90 -7.80
C ARG A 345 8.32 2.08 -6.89
N ARG A 346 8.21 2.98 -5.91
CA ARG A 346 9.28 3.22 -4.92
C ARG A 346 9.56 1.98 -4.10
N PHE A 347 8.52 1.31 -3.62
CA PHE A 347 8.62 0.08 -2.85
C PHE A 347 9.31 -1.02 -3.65
N ALA A 348 8.91 -1.24 -4.90
CA ALA A 348 9.54 -2.23 -5.79
C ALA A 348 11.03 -1.94 -6.05
N GLN A 349 11.42 -0.68 -6.27
CA GLN A 349 12.83 -0.33 -6.47
C GLN A 349 13.66 -0.43 -5.18
N SER A 350 13.08 -0.07 -4.03
CA SER A 350 13.76 -0.13 -2.72
C SER A 350 14.02 -1.58 -2.29
N ALA A 351 13.11 -2.50 -2.60
CA ALA A 351 13.33 -3.94 -2.42
C ALA A 351 14.55 -4.44 -3.22
N GLY A 352 14.62 -4.04 -4.50
CA GLY A 352 15.73 -4.39 -5.40
C GLY A 352 17.08 -3.80 -4.94
N GLU A 353 17.07 -2.59 -4.39
CA GLU A 353 18.25 -1.97 -3.78
C GLU A 353 18.78 -2.80 -2.61
N GLN A 354 17.92 -3.17 -1.66
CA GLN A 354 18.32 -3.95 -0.49
C GLN A 354 18.92 -5.31 -0.92
N SER A 355 18.31 -5.97 -1.89
CA SER A 355 18.85 -7.21 -2.47
C SER A 355 20.20 -6.99 -3.14
N SER A 356 20.35 -5.91 -3.90
CA SER A 356 21.62 -5.57 -4.56
C SER A 356 22.75 -5.35 -3.56
N ILE A 357 22.49 -4.65 -2.45
CA ILE A 357 23.51 -4.41 -1.42
C ILE A 357 23.94 -5.74 -0.76
N ILE A 358 22.98 -6.60 -0.41
CA ILE A 358 23.29 -7.92 0.17
C ILE A 358 24.17 -8.72 -0.79
N GLN A 359 23.79 -8.79 -2.08
CA GLN A 359 24.57 -9.51 -3.10
C GLN A 359 25.99 -8.97 -3.28
N LEU A 360 26.16 -7.64 -3.22
CA LEU A 360 27.48 -7.01 -3.29
C LEU A 360 28.36 -7.43 -2.11
N ILE A 361 27.80 -7.43 -0.90
CA ILE A 361 28.53 -7.77 0.33
C ILE A 361 28.86 -9.26 0.37
N THR A 362 27.87 -10.13 0.13
CA THR A 362 28.08 -11.59 0.19
C THR A 362 28.93 -12.11 -0.97
N GLY A 363 28.85 -11.46 -2.14
CA GLY A 363 29.59 -11.83 -3.34
C GLY A 363 30.94 -11.12 -3.50
N MET A 364 31.44 -10.42 -2.47
CA MET A 364 32.62 -9.56 -2.60
C MET A 364 33.86 -10.31 -3.09
N GLN A 365 34.07 -11.54 -2.61
CA GLN A 365 35.20 -12.36 -3.03
C GLN A 365 35.16 -12.66 -4.54
N GLU A 366 34.01 -13.10 -5.06
CA GLU A 366 33.83 -13.35 -6.48
C GLU A 366 33.98 -12.09 -7.34
N ILE A 367 33.45 -10.96 -6.86
CA ILE A 367 33.56 -9.68 -7.58
C ILE A 367 35.02 -9.27 -7.71
N LYS A 368 35.82 -9.43 -6.64
CA LYS A 368 37.26 -9.14 -6.61
C LYS A 368 38.05 -10.08 -7.52
N LEU A 369 37.77 -11.38 -7.46
CA LEU A 369 38.42 -12.38 -8.32
C LEU A 369 38.17 -12.11 -9.81
N ASN A 370 36.98 -11.63 -10.16
CA ASN A 370 36.60 -11.31 -11.54
C ASN A 370 36.84 -9.84 -11.93
N ASN A 371 37.42 -9.00 -11.05
CA ASN A 371 37.70 -7.57 -11.28
C ASN A 371 36.49 -6.76 -11.81
N CYS A 372 35.29 -7.09 -11.32
CA CYS A 372 34.01 -6.54 -11.79
C CYS A 372 33.43 -5.44 -10.88
N GLU A 373 34.21 -4.87 -9.97
CA GLU A 373 33.76 -3.90 -8.97
C GLU A 373 33.08 -2.70 -9.60
N LYS A 374 33.69 -2.13 -10.66
CA LYS A 374 33.16 -0.95 -11.35
C LYS A 374 31.78 -1.23 -11.97
N GLN A 375 31.64 -2.38 -12.62
CA GLN A 375 30.39 -2.79 -13.25
C GLN A 375 29.28 -2.99 -12.20
N LYS A 376 29.60 -3.67 -11.09
CA LYS A 376 28.66 -3.93 -10.01
C LYS A 376 28.27 -2.66 -9.26
N ARG A 377 29.21 -1.73 -9.05
CA ARG A 377 28.93 -0.39 -8.51
C ARG A 377 28.00 0.41 -9.42
N TRP A 378 28.27 0.43 -10.74
CA TRP A 378 27.40 1.08 -11.71
C TRP A 378 25.99 0.46 -11.79
N GLN A 379 25.85 -0.85 -11.60
CA GLN A 379 24.53 -1.49 -11.48
C GLN A 379 23.74 -0.92 -10.30
N TRP A 380 24.38 -0.80 -9.13
CA TRP A 380 23.77 -0.20 -7.94
C TRP A 380 23.47 1.29 -8.12
N GLU A 381 24.41 2.08 -8.68
CA GLU A 381 24.22 3.51 -8.96
C GLU A 381 22.99 3.75 -9.87
N ARG A 382 22.74 2.87 -10.85
CA ARG A 382 21.54 2.96 -11.70
C ARG A 382 20.24 2.75 -10.93
N ILE A 383 20.22 1.90 -9.91
CA ILE A 383 19.07 1.71 -9.02
C ILE A 383 18.86 2.99 -8.20
N GLN A 384 19.93 3.58 -7.66
CA GLN A 384 19.88 4.86 -6.93
C GLN A 384 19.32 6.00 -7.79
N VAL A 385 19.77 6.13 -9.05
CA VAL A 385 19.23 7.15 -9.97
C VAL A 385 17.74 6.95 -10.23
N LYS A 386 17.26 5.70 -10.35
CA LYS A 386 15.82 5.41 -10.49
C LYS A 386 15.05 5.80 -9.23
N LEU A 387 15.54 5.44 -8.05
CA LEU A 387 14.95 5.81 -6.77
C LEU A 387 14.89 7.33 -6.60
N PHE A 388 15.97 8.04 -6.94
CA PHE A 388 16.01 9.49 -6.92
C PHE A 388 14.96 10.11 -7.85
N LYS A 389 14.84 9.65 -9.10
CA LYS A 389 13.83 10.13 -10.05
C LYS A 389 12.40 9.89 -9.54
N ILE A 390 12.14 8.74 -8.90
CA ILE A 390 10.85 8.45 -8.26
C ILE A 390 10.63 9.40 -7.08
N GLY A 391 11.65 9.64 -6.26
CA GLY A 391 11.62 10.58 -5.14
C GLY A 391 11.31 12.02 -5.58
N VAL A 392 11.97 12.52 -6.63
CA VAL A 392 11.72 13.85 -7.20
C VAL A 392 10.27 13.96 -7.70
N LYS A 393 9.76 12.96 -8.42
CA LYS A 393 8.35 12.94 -8.86
C LYS A 393 7.38 12.96 -7.65
N GLY A 394 7.74 12.27 -6.57
CA GLY A 394 6.93 12.22 -5.36
C GLY A 394 6.92 13.53 -4.61
N LEU A 395 8.09 14.17 -4.51
CA LEU A 395 8.23 15.50 -3.95
C LEU A 395 7.43 16.53 -4.76
N ALA A 396 7.56 16.53 -6.09
CA ALA A 396 6.82 17.45 -6.95
C ALA A 396 5.31 17.33 -6.76
N VAL A 397 4.78 16.10 -6.69
CA VAL A 397 3.35 15.88 -6.40
C VAL A 397 2.98 16.32 -4.98
N GLY A 398 3.83 16.04 -3.99
CA GLY A 398 3.61 16.51 -2.62
C GLY A 398 3.57 18.03 -2.52
N GLN A 399 4.48 18.72 -3.23
CA GLN A 399 4.54 20.18 -3.30
C GLN A 399 3.33 20.76 -4.03
N LEU A 400 2.93 20.21 -5.18
CA LEU A 400 1.71 20.62 -5.88
C LEU A 400 0.47 20.45 -5.00
N GLN A 401 0.38 19.34 -4.26
CA GLN A 401 -0.70 19.09 -3.32
C GLN A 401 -0.71 20.14 -2.20
N GLN A 402 0.44 20.44 -1.58
CA GLN A 402 0.58 21.44 -0.51
C GLN A 402 0.29 22.86 -1.01
N VAL A 403 0.92 23.30 -2.10
CA VAL A 403 0.72 24.64 -2.67
C VAL A 403 -0.74 24.83 -3.10
N GLY A 404 -1.33 23.84 -3.76
CA GLY A 404 -2.75 23.88 -4.13
C GLY A 404 -3.66 24.01 -2.91
N SER A 405 -3.34 23.32 -1.80
CA SER A 405 -4.11 23.46 -0.56
C SER A 405 -3.99 24.84 0.07
N VAL A 406 -2.79 25.44 0.06
CA VAL A 406 -2.56 26.78 0.61
C VAL A 406 -3.28 27.84 -0.24
N ILE A 407 -3.28 27.70 -1.57
CA ILE A 407 -4.00 28.63 -2.46
C ILE A 407 -5.51 28.54 -2.26
N LEU A 408 -6.06 27.33 -2.16
CA LEU A 408 -7.50 27.11 -1.93
C LEU A 408 -7.95 27.69 -0.58
N PHE A 409 -7.18 27.47 0.49
CA PHE A 409 -7.49 28.03 1.81
C PHE A 409 -7.21 29.53 1.92
N GLY A 410 -6.09 30.00 1.37
CA GLY A 410 -5.66 31.40 1.45
C GLY A 410 -6.62 32.36 0.74
N LYS A 411 -7.16 31.96 -0.43
CA LYS A 411 -8.18 32.75 -1.12
C LYS A 411 -9.52 32.78 -0.38
N CYS A 412 -10.00 31.64 0.12
CA CYS A 412 -11.29 31.58 0.83
C CYS A 412 -11.34 32.45 2.09
N ILE A 413 -10.21 32.64 2.80
CA ILE A 413 -10.15 33.49 3.99
C ILE A 413 -10.04 34.98 3.61
N TYR A 414 -9.24 35.32 2.60
CA TYR A 414 -9.00 36.72 2.22
C TYR A 414 -10.23 37.40 1.57
N GLU A 415 -11.07 36.63 0.87
CA GLU A 415 -12.18 37.16 0.08
C GLU A 415 -13.47 37.41 0.89
N LYS A 416 -13.49 37.09 2.19
CA LYS A 416 -14.65 37.27 3.08
C LYS A 416 -14.37 37.96 4.43
N VAL A 417 -13.11 38.27 4.74
CA VAL A 417 -12.72 39.08 5.91
C VAL A 417 -12.65 40.58 5.57
N LYS A 418 -12.96 40.94 4.32
CA LYS A 418 -13.22 42.30 3.86
C LYS A 418 -14.71 42.44 3.58
#